data_AF-A0A5B1BNJ4-F1
#
_entry.id   AF-A0A5B1BNJ4-F1
#
_cell.length_a   1.000
_cell.length_b   1.000
_cell.length_c   1.000
_cell.angle_alpha   90.00
_cell.angle_beta   90.00
_cell.angle_gamma   90.00
#
_symmetry.space_group_name_H-M   'P 1'
#
loop_
_entity.id
_entity.type
_entity.pdbx_description
1 polymer ?
#
loop_
_entity_poly.entity_id
_entity_poly.type
_entity_poly.pdbx_seq_one_letter_code
_entity_poly.pdbx_strand_id
1 'polypeptide(L)'
;MPTTRPRHFVTETDDLAEALDRAAQRWPGRSRPQLLVRLALEGDRAAVETQEARRERRRAVIEELSGSLPGVYGPGYLEDLREDWPS
;
A
#
# COMPACT_ATOMS: atom_id res chain seq x y z
N MET A 1 11.12 -33.66 -6.43
CA MET A 1 11.16 -32.25 -6.89
C MET A 1 11.06 -31.34 -5.68
N PRO A 2 12.18 -30.84 -5.13
CA PRO A 2 12.13 -29.74 -4.16
C PRO A 2 11.72 -28.47 -4.90
N THR A 3 10.64 -27.83 -4.47
CA THR A 3 10.25 -26.50 -4.98
C THR A 3 11.20 -25.46 -4.40
N THR A 4 11.68 -24.51 -5.20
CA THR A 4 12.61 -23.43 -4.75
C THR A 4 12.03 -22.55 -3.64
N ARG A 5 10.69 -22.45 -3.56
CA ARG A 5 10.00 -21.66 -2.53
C ARG A 5 9.56 -22.53 -1.34
N PRO A 6 9.57 -21.97 -0.12
CA PRO A 6 9.10 -22.68 1.07
C PRO A 6 7.63 -23.05 0.93
N ARG A 7 7.24 -24.15 1.58
CA ARG A 7 5.83 -24.54 1.72
C ARG A 7 5.22 -23.78 2.88
N HIS A 8 4.02 -23.25 2.68
CA HIS A 8 3.22 -22.64 3.73
C HIS A 8 2.08 -23.59 4.09
N PHE A 9 2.04 -24.04 5.35
CA PHE A 9 0.93 -24.80 5.89
C PHE A 9 -0.03 -23.83 6.57
N VAL A 10 -1.31 -23.92 6.21
CA VAL A 10 -2.36 -23.06 6.76
C VAL A 10 -3.47 -23.95 7.28
N THR A 11 -3.84 -23.74 8.53
CA THR A 11 -5.05 -24.33 9.12
C THR A 11 -6.18 -23.34 8.92
N GLU A 12 -7.30 -23.80 8.35
CA GLU A 12 -8.48 -22.96 8.20
C GLU A 12 -9.09 -22.64 9.57
N THR A 13 -9.20 -21.35 9.87
CA THR A 13 -10.08 -20.84 10.93
C THR A 13 -11.49 -20.65 10.37
N ASP A 14 -12.47 -20.45 11.24
CA ASP A 14 -13.87 -20.19 10.82
C ASP A 14 -13.96 -18.97 9.88
N ASP A 15 -13.29 -17.87 10.22
CA ASP A 15 -13.22 -16.67 9.38
C ASP A 15 -12.62 -16.95 8.00
N LEU A 16 -11.54 -17.74 7.95
CA LEU A 16 -10.92 -18.12 6.69
C LEU A 16 -11.85 -19.02 5.88
N ALA A 17 -12.58 -19.92 6.55
CA ALA A 17 -13.49 -20.82 5.90
C ALA A 17 -14.63 -20.06 5.19
N GLU A 18 -15.24 -19.10 5.89
CA GLU A 18 -16.26 -18.23 5.32
C GLU A 18 -15.74 -17.37 4.16
N ALA A 19 -14.51 -16.83 4.30
CA ALA A 19 -13.90 -16.03 3.25
C ALA A 19 -13.69 -16.87 1.97
N LEU A 20 -13.26 -18.12 2.12
CA LEU A 20 -13.09 -19.06 1.02
C LEU A 20 -14.44 -19.47 0.40
N ASP A 21 -15.50 -19.58 1.19
CA ASP A 21 -16.85 -19.87 0.67
C ASP A 21 -17.40 -18.72 -0.16
N ARG A 22 -17.22 -17.47 0.30
CA ARG A 22 -17.53 -16.28 -0.51
C ARG A 22 -16.67 -16.22 -1.78
N ALA A 23 -15.39 -16.58 -1.68
CA ALA A 23 -14.50 -16.63 -2.83
C ALA A 23 -14.91 -17.72 -3.84
N ALA A 24 -15.41 -18.87 -3.38
CA ALA A 24 -15.89 -19.94 -4.24
C ALA A 24 -17.13 -19.52 -5.05
N GLN A 25 -18.02 -18.71 -4.47
CA GLN A 25 -19.15 -18.11 -5.19
C GLN A 25 -18.66 -17.16 -6.30
N ARG A 26 -17.63 -16.36 -6.02
CA ARG A 26 -17.04 -15.42 -6.98
C ARG A 26 -16.22 -16.12 -8.07
N TRP A 27 -15.57 -17.23 -7.74
CA TRP A 27 -14.72 -18.01 -8.66
C TRP A 27 -15.08 -19.50 -8.61
N PRO A 28 -16.19 -19.89 -9.25
CA PRO A 28 -16.65 -21.28 -9.25
C PRO A 28 -15.60 -22.25 -9.83
N GLY A 29 -15.57 -23.47 -9.29
CA GLY A 29 -14.69 -24.55 -9.78
C GLY A 29 -13.23 -24.47 -9.35
N ARG A 30 -12.85 -23.48 -8.51
CA ARG A 30 -11.51 -23.40 -7.92
C ARG A 30 -11.45 -24.17 -6.60
N SER A 31 -10.32 -24.83 -6.35
CA SER A 31 -10.10 -25.48 -5.05
C SER A 31 -9.77 -24.46 -3.97
N ARG A 32 -10.01 -24.81 -2.69
CA ARG A 32 -9.73 -23.91 -1.55
C ARG A 32 -8.28 -23.37 -1.54
N PRO A 33 -7.22 -24.17 -1.80
CA PRO A 33 -5.86 -23.64 -1.89
C PRO A 33 -5.67 -22.63 -3.04
N GLN A 34 -6.33 -22.84 -4.18
CA GLN A 34 -6.27 -21.89 -5.29
C GLN A 34 -6.95 -20.56 -4.94
N LEU A 35 -8.07 -20.63 -4.22
CA LEU A 35 -8.78 -19.46 -3.71
C LEU A 35 -7.94 -18.72 -2.67
N LEU A 36 -7.28 -19.43 -1.76
CA LEU A 36 -6.38 -18.85 -0.77
C LEU A 36 -5.24 -18.05 -1.43
N VAL A 37 -4.56 -18.65 -2.42
CA VAL A 37 -3.52 -17.97 -3.20
C VAL A 37 -4.09 -16.74 -3.89
N ARG A 38 -5.26 -16.87 -4.51
CA ARG A 38 -5.89 -15.74 -5.21
C ARG A 38 -6.21 -14.60 -4.27
N LEU A 39 -6.85 -14.87 -3.14
CA LEU A 39 -7.20 -13.88 -2.12
C LEU A 39 -5.96 -13.16 -1.59
N ALA A 40 -4.88 -13.88 -1.31
CA ALA A 40 -3.62 -13.28 -0.85
C ALA A 40 -3.05 -12.29 -1.89
N LEU A 41 -3.06 -12.65 -3.18
CA LEU A 41 -2.56 -11.78 -4.25
C LEU A 41 -3.50 -10.61 -4.57
N GLU A 42 -4.81 -10.76 -4.40
CA GLU A 42 -5.76 -9.64 -4.48
C GLU A 42 -5.57 -8.67 -3.31
N GLY A 43 -5.34 -9.20 -2.09
CA GLY A 43 -5.06 -8.40 -0.91
C GLY A 43 -3.79 -7.57 -1.03
N ASP A 44 -2.72 -8.17 -1.55
CA ASP A 44 -1.46 -7.47 -1.86
C ASP A 44 -1.69 -6.31 -2.84
N ARG A 45 -2.36 -6.56 -3.97
CA ARG A 45 -2.69 -5.54 -4.97
C ARG A 45 -3.52 -4.39 -4.39
N ALA A 46 -4.57 -4.70 -3.63
CA ALA A 46 -5.39 -3.69 -2.97
C ALA A 46 -4.60 -2.86 -1.95
N ALA A 47 -3.65 -3.47 -1.24
CA ALA A 47 -2.79 -2.77 -0.29
C ALA A 47 -1.83 -1.81 -0.99
N VAL A 48 -1.20 -2.24 -2.10
CA VAL A 48 -0.32 -1.40 -2.93
C VAL A 48 -1.09 -0.22 -3.51
N GLU A 49 -2.25 -0.46 -4.13
CA GLU A 49 -3.10 0.61 -4.68
C GLU A 49 -3.51 1.63 -3.61
N THR A 50 -3.84 1.15 -2.40
CA THR A 50 -4.17 2.03 -1.27
C THR A 50 -2.97 2.89 -0.84
N GLN A 51 -1.77 2.31 -0.83
CA GLN A 51 -0.55 3.04 -0.49
C GLN A 51 -0.23 4.11 -1.54
N GLU A 52 -0.32 3.77 -2.82
CA GLU A 52 -0.11 4.71 -3.93
C GLU A 52 -1.13 5.85 -3.88
N ALA A 53 -2.42 5.55 -3.69
CA ALA A 53 -3.45 6.57 -3.54
C ALA A 53 -3.25 7.47 -2.32
N ARG A 54 -2.70 6.93 -1.22
CA ARG A 54 -2.31 7.74 -0.04
C ARG A 54 -1.12 8.64 -0.35
N ARG A 55 -0.11 8.11 -1.06
CA ARG A 55 1.08 8.86 -1.47
C ARG A 55 0.72 9.99 -2.42
N GLU A 56 -0.14 9.73 -3.39
CA GLU A 56 -0.57 10.73 -4.37
C GLU A 56 -1.38 11.84 -3.70
N ARG A 57 -2.32 11.50 -2.81
CA ARG A 57 -3.05 12.49 -2.01
C ARG A 57 -2.11 13.36 -1.18
N ARG A 58 -1.10 12.76 -0.54
CA ARG A 58 -0.11 13.51 0.22
C ARG A 58 0.70 14.44 -0.68
N ARG A 59 1.09 13.99 -1.87
CA ARG A 59 1.82 14.80 -2.85
C ARG A 59 0.99 15.97 -3.34
N ALA A 60 -0.28 15.75 -3.70
CA ALA A 60 -1.19 16.79 -4.13
C ALA A 60 -1.36 17.89 -3.08
N VAL A 61 -1.51 17.52 -1.80
CA VAL A 61 -1.59 18.50 -0.69
C VAL A 61 -0.29 19.30 -0.54
N ILE A 62 0.87 18.64 -0.66
CA ILE A 62 2.17 19.35 -0.61
C ILE A 62 2.30 20.33 -1.78
N GLU A 63 1.91 19.92 -2.99
CA GLU A 63 1.98 20.76 -4.19
C GLU A 63 1.01 21.94 -4.10
N GLU A 64 -0.22 21.73 -3.62
CA GLU A 64 -1.21 22.79 -3.38
C GLU A 64 -0.71 23.83 -2.37
N LEU A 65 -0.09 23.37 -1.28
CA LEU A 65 0.45 24.27 -0.26
C LEU A 65 1.79 24.89 -0.68
N SER A 66 2.53 24.26 -1.60
CA SER A 66 3.83 24.75 -2.07
C SER A 66 3.64 26.09 -2.79
N GLY A 67 4.32 27.12 -2.30
CA GLY A 67 4.19 28.46 -2.87
C GLY A 67 2.88 29.18 -2.57
N SER A 68 2.02 28.64 -1.69
CA SER A 68 0.76 29.30 -1.23
C SER A 68 0.97 30.44 -0.23
N LEU A 69 2.18 30.59 0.31
CA LEU A 69 2.58 31.65 1.24
C LEU A 69 3.62 32.61 0.63
N PRO A 70 3.43 33.14 -0.59
CA PRO A 70 4.39 34.06 -1.16
C PRO A 70 4.38 35.36 -0.35
N GLY A 71 5.56 35.82 0.07
CA GLY A 71 5.73 37.06 0.83
C GLY A 71 5.68 36.94 2.36
N VAL A 72 5.44 35.75 2.92
CA VAL A 72 5.55 35.52 4.38
C VAL A 72 7.01 35.52 4.83
N TYR A 73 7.91 35.05 3.97
CA TYR A 73 9.34 35.02 4.22
C TYR A 73 9.99 36.30 3.70
N GLY A 74 10.79 36.94 4.56
CA GLY A 74 11.50 38.17 4.22
C GLY A 74 12.59 37.94 3.15
N PRO A 75 13.08 39.02 2.52
CA PRO A 75 14.24 38.94 1.62
C PRO A 75 15.43 38.29 2.34
N GLY A 76 16.13 37.35 1.69
CA GLY A 76 17.32 36.69 2.25
C GLY A 76 17.06 35.55 3.23
N TYR A 77 15.80 35.32 3.62
CA TYR A 77 15.43 34.28 4.59
C TYR A 77 15.94 32.88 4.23
N LEU A 78 15.96 32.56 2.94
CA LEU A 78 16.35 31.23 2.46
C LEU A 78 17.87 31.04 2.49
N GLU A 79 18.64 32.11 2.26
CA GLU A 79 20.09 32.16 2.43
C GLU A 79 20.47 32.01 3.90
N ASP A 80 19.86 32.78 4.80
CA ASP A 80 20.11 32.71 6.25
C ASP A 80 19.83 31.30 6.79
N LEU A 81 18.72 30.68 6.38
CA LEU A 81 18.34 29.33 6.80
C LEU A 81 19.33 28.25 6.35
N ARG A 82 19.99 28.45 5.19
CA ARG A 82 20.98 27.51 4.66
C ARG A 82 22.31 27.60 5.38
N GLU A 83 22.68 28.77 5.89
CA GLU A 83 23.89 28.94 6.70
C GLU A 83 23.78 28.23 8.06
N ASP A 84 22.57 28.15 8.62
CA ASP A 84 22.28 27.51 9.92
C ASP A 84 22.28 25.97 9.88
N TRP A 85 22.27 25.35 8.69
CA TRP A 85 22.27 23.89 8.57
C TRP A 85 23.68 23.37 8.23
N PRO A 86 24.35 22.61 9.13
CA PRO A 86 25.64 22.02 8.81
C PRO A 86 25.48 20.96 7.71
N SER A 87 26.40 21.02 6.73
CA SER A 87 26.52 20.08 5.60
C SER A 87 26.65 18.63 6.02
#